data_AF-A0A3N5G0N5-F1
#
_entry.id   AF-A0A3N5G0N5-F1
#
_cell.length_a   1.000
_cell.length_b   1.000
_cell.length_c   1.000
_cell.angle_alpha   90.00
_cell.angle_beta   90.00
_cell.angle_gamma   90.00
#
_symmetry.space_group_name_H-M   'P 1'
#
loop_
_entity.id
_entity.type
_entity.pdbx_description
1 polymer ?
#
loop_
_entity_poly.entity_id
_entity_poly.type
_entity_poly.pdbx_seq_one_letter_code
_entity_poly.pdbx_strand_id
1 'polypeptide(L)'
;MTHHHNHHDHETDSTLSFDQKIPKLLVHWIKHNKDHAETYRDWARKAKDKDMGNIFILLEEAAVKTEEINRKFEEALKQIPS
;
A
#
# COMPACT_ATOMS: atom_id res chain seq x y z
N MET A 1 12.59 14.68 42.10
CA MET A 1 11.92 13.49 41.53
C MET A 1 12.37 13.37 40.08
N THR A 2 13.27 12.45 39.80
CA THR A 2 13.84 12.23 38.46
C THR A 2 13.04 11.13 37.76
N HIS A 3 12.11 11.52 36.89
CA HIS A 3 11.42 10.57 36.01
C HIS A 3 12.30 10.29 34.79
N HIS A 4 13.10 9.22 34.89
CA HIS A 4 13.73 8.57 33.74
C HIS A 4 12.64 7.78 33.00
N HIS A 5 12.15 8.30 31.88
CA HIS A 5 11.38 7.49 30.94
C HIS A 5 12.36 6.75 30.03
N ASN A 6 12.67 5.52 30.43
CA ASN A 6 13.33 4.54 29.61
C ASN A 6 12.35 4.15 28.50
N HIS A 7 12.49 4.74 27.31
CA HIS A 7 11.67 4.34 26.17
C HIS A 7 12.17 2.98 25.71
N HIS A 8 11.38 1.96 26.02
CA HIS A 8 11.54 0.61 25.51
C HIS A 8 11.45 0.67 23.99
N ASP A 9 12.60 0.54 23.33
CA ASP A 9 12.70 0.15 21.94
C ASP A 9 12.20 -1.30 21.86
N HIS A 10 10.96 -1.46 21.38
CA HIS A 10 10.33 -2.77 21.20
C HIS A 10 9.90 -2.90 19.74
N GLU A 11 10.88 -2.93 18.84
CA GLU A 11 10.68 -3.49 17.51
C GLU A 11 11.26 -4.90 17.52
N THR A 12 10.37 -5.84 17.80
CA THR A 12 10.59 -7.27 17.74
C THR A 12 11.15 -7.70 16.39
N ASP A 13 12.40 -8.12 16.42
CA ASP A 13 12.94 -9.29 15.73
C ASP A 13 12.14 -9.80 14.52
N SER A 14 12.51 -9.32 13.32
CA SER A 14 12.21 -10.05 12.09
C SER A 14 13.47 -10.80 11.66
N THR A 15 13.63 -12.02 12.18
CA THR A 15 14.69 -13.00 11.83
C THR A 15 14.67 -13.48 10.37
N LEU A 16 13.87 -12.88 9.50
CA LEU A 16 13.76 -13.28 8.09
C LEU A 16 14.94 -12.73 7.29
N SER A 17 15.55 -13.60 6.48
CA SER A 17 16.49 -13.13 5.45
C SER A 17 15.79 -12.22 4.45
N PHE A 18 16.56 -11.45 3.70
CA PHE A 18 16.03 -10.60 2.64
C PHE A 18 15.11 -11.39 1.67
N ASP A 19 15.59 -12.55 1.22
CA ASP A 19 14.87 -13.42 0.28
C ASP A 19 13.55 -13.95 0.84
N GLN A 20 13.46 -14.12 2.16
CA GLN A 20 12.22 -14.52 2.83
C GLN A 20 11.27 -13.34 3.07
N LYS A 21 11.81 -12.13 3.23
CA LYS A 21 11.06 -10.93 3.58
C LYS A 21 10.48 -10.24 2.35
N ILE A 22 11.23 -10.15 1.26
CA ILE A 22 10.81 -9.44 0.04
C ILE A 22 9.52 -10.00 -0.61
N PRO A 23 9.28 -11.32 -0.77
CA PRO A 23 8.01 -11.79 -1.32
C PRO A 23 6.83 -11.48 -0.39
N LYS A 24 7.02 -11.54 0.93
CA LYS A 24 5.97 -11.20 1.92
C LYS A 24 5.59 -9.72 1.85
N LEU A 25 6.58 -8.83 1.70
CA LEU A 25 6.35 -7.40 1.55
C LEU A 25 5.61 -7.08 0.24
N LEU A 26 6.04 -7.65 -0.88
CA LEU A 26 5.38 -7.43 -2.18
C LEU A 26 3.91 -7.88 -2.16
N VAL A 27 3.61 -9.07 -1.61
CA VAL A 27 2.23 -9.55 -1.45
C VAL A 27 1.42 -8.63 -0.53
N HIS A 28 2.00 -8.19 0.58
CA HIS A 28 1.34 -7.26 1.49
C HIS A 28 1.02 -5.92 0.83
N TRP A 29 1.98 -5.32 0.11
CA TRP A 29 1.78 -4.05 -0.58
C TRP A 29 0.77 -4.17 -1.72
N ILE A 30 0.75 -5.27 -2.48
CA ILE A 30 -0.28 -5.51 -3.51
C ILE A 30 -1.67 -5.49 -2.89
N LYS A 31 -1.86 -6.19 -1.77
CA LYS A 31 -3.15 -6.18 -1.06
C LYS A 31 -3.54 -4.77 -0.62
N HIS A 32 -2.62 -4.07 0.05
CA HIS A 32 -2.89 -2.73 0.56
C HIS A 32 -3.22 -1.71 -0.54
N ASN A 33 -2.51 -1.79 -1.66
CA ASN A 33 -2.77 -0.96 -2.84
C ASN A 33 -4.14 -1.26 -3.47
N LYS A 34 -4.61 -2.52 -3.47
CA LYS A 34 -5.98 -2.84 -3.92
C LYS A 34 -7.01 -2.16 -3.02
N ASP A 35 -6.85 -2.27 -1.69
CA ASP A 35 -7.74 -1.62 -0.72
C ASP A 35 -7.76 -0.09 -0.93
N HIS A 36 -6.60 0.52 -1.21
CA HIS A 36 -6.50 1.94 -1.55
C HIS A 36 -7.20 2.30 -2.86
N ALA A 37 -6.95 1.57 -3.95
CA ALA A 37 -7.57 1.83 -5.24
C ALA A 37 -9.10 1.73 -5.17
N GLU A 38 -9.64 0.74 -4.45
CA GLU A 38 -11.08 0.63 -4.18
C GLU A 38 -11.60 1.85 -3.43
N THR A 39 -10.92 2.25 -2.35
CA THR A 39 -11.29 3.43 -1.57
C THR A 39 -11.28 4.70 -2.42
N TYR A 40 -10.28 4.88 -3.29
CA TYR A 40 -10.20 6.05 -4.17
C TYR A 40 -11.37 6.09 -5.15
N ARG A 41 -11.73 4.96 -5.76
CA ARG A 41 -12.90 4.85 -6.64
C ARG A 41 -14.20 5.13 -5.91
N ASP A 42 -14.35 4.65 -4.68
CA ASP A 42 -15.52 4.94 -3.86
C ASP A 42 -15.72 6.43 -3.65
N TRP A 43 -14.63 7.15 -3.38
CA TRP A 43 -14.65 8.61 -3.25
C TRP A 43 -14.79 9.34 -4.58
N ALA A 44 -14.23 8.81 -5.66
CA ALA A 44 -14.44 9.33 -7.00
C ALA A 44 -15.94 9.33 -7.34
N ARG A 45 -16.65 8.21 -7.09
CA ARG A 45 -18.10 8.12 -7.29
C ARG A 45 -18.86 9.15 -6.46
N LYS A 46 -18.53 9.30 -5.18
CA LYS A 46 -19.13 10.34 -4.31
C LYS A 46 -18.86 11.77 -4.81
N ALA A 47 -17.69 12.04 -5.40
CA ALA A 47 -17.36 13.34 -5.98
C ALA A 47 -18.17 13.59 -7.25
N LYS A 48 -18.35 12.57 -8.09
CA LYS A 48 -19.20 12.63 -9.28
C LYS A 48 -20.65 12.95 -8.92
N ASP A 49 -21.20 12.33 -7.87
CA ASP A 49 -22.57 12.59 -7.39
C ASP A 49 -22.77 14.03 -6.83
N LYS A 50 -21.67 14.76 -6.62
CA LYS A 50 -21.65 16.16 -6.15
C LYS A 50 -21.24 17.15 -7.24
N ASP A 51 -21.29 16.74 -8.51
CA ASP A 51 -20.86 17.53 -9.68
C ASP A 51 -19.38 17.99 -9.63
N MET A 52 -18.55 17.31 -8.83
CA MET A 52 -17.11 17.59 -8.69
C MET A 52 -16.29 16.79 -9.71
N GLY A 53 -16.57 16.99 -11.01
CA GLY A 53 -16.02 16.17 -12.10
C GLY A 53 -14.49 16.08 -12.13
N ASN A 54 -13.77 17.19 -11.85
CA ASN A 54 -12.31 17.18 -11.81
C ASN A 54 -11.76 16.30 -10.68
N ILE A 55 -12.42 16.28 -9.52
CA ILE A 55 -12.02 15.43 -8.39
C ILE A 55 -12.27 13.96 -8.73
N PHE A 56 -13.39 13.65 -9.38
CA PHE A 56 -13.67 12.30 -9.88
C PHE A 56 -12.54 11.81 -10.80
N ILE A 57 -12.15 12.62 -11.80
CA ILE A 57 -11.08 12.26 -12.75
C ILE A 57 -9.77 11.97 -12.01
N LEU A 58 -9.35 12.88 -11.12
CA LEU A 58 -8.08 12.72 -10.41
C LEU A 58 -8.05 11.49 -9.48
N LEU A 59 -9.17 11.15 -8.83
CA LEU A 59 -9.26 9.98 -7.97
C LEU A 59 -9.30 8.67 -8.77
N GLU A 60 -9.99 8.63 -9.92
CA GLU A 60 -9.93 7.47 -10.83
C GLU A 60 -8.50 7.27 -11.38
N GLU A 61 -7.83 8.36 -11.79
CA GLU A 61 -6.44 8.29 -12.25
C GLU A 61 -5.50 7.79 -11.15
N ALA A 62 -5.69 8.22 -9.90
CA ALA A 62 -4.94 7.72 -8.76
C ALA A 62 -5.16 6.21 -8.57
N ALA A 63 -6.41 5.74 -8.63
CA ALA A 63 -6.74 4.32 -8.51
C ALA A 63 -6.07 3.48 -9.62
N VAL A 64 -6.13 3.95 -10.86
CA VAL A 64 -5.46 3.31 -12.00
C VAL A 64 -3.95 3.23 -11.78
N LYS A 65 -3.31 4.35 -11.39
CA LYS A 65 -1.86 4.40 -11.11
C LYS A 65 -1.45 3.42 -10.02
N THR A 66 -2.24 3.31 -8.95
CA THR A 66 -2.02 2.34 -7.87
C THR A 66 -2.11 0.89 -8.36
N GLU A 67 -2.99 0.58 -9.30
CA GLU A 67 -3.02 -0.75 -9.93
C GLU A 67 -1.83 -1.01 -10.84
N GLU A 68 -1.27 0.00 -11.50
CA GLU A 68 -0.04 -0.18 -12.28
C GLU A 68 1.16 -0.48 -11.38
N ILE A 69 1.22 0.14 -10.19
CA ILE A 69 2.19 -0.21 -9.15
C ILE A 69 2.05 -1.69 -8.78
N ASN A 70 0.82 -2.19 -8.61
CA ASN A 70 0.58 -3.61 -8.33
C ASN A 70 1.10 -4.52 -9.44
N ARG A 71 0.91 -4.16 -10.71
CA ARG A 71 1.47 -4.92 -11.84
C ARG A 71 3.00 -5.01 -11.74
N LYS A 72 3.68 -3.94 -11.33
CA LYS A 72 5.13 -3.95 -11.10
C LYS A 72 5.54 -4.82 -9.91
N PHE A 73 4.76 -4.85 -8.84
CA PHE A 73 5.02 -5.74 -7.72
C PHE A 73 4.79 -7.22 -8.09
N GLU A 74 3.78 -7.52 -8.90
CA GLU A 74 3.53 -8.86 -9.43
C GLU A 74 4.65 -9.31 -10.40
N GLU A 75 5.14 -8.41 -11.26
CA GLU A 75 6.31 -8.65 -12.10
C GLU A 75 7.56 -8.94 -11.24
N ALA A 76 7.78 -8.16 -10.16
CA ALA A 76 8.90 -8.39 -9.24
C ALA A 76 8.79 -9.73 -8.51
N LEU A 77 7.60 -10.11 -8.04
CA LEU A 77 7.36 -11.41 -7.40
C LEU A 77 7.75 -12.59 -8.31
N LYS A 78 7.49 -12.48 -9.62
CA LYS A 78 7.84 -13.52 -10.60
C LYS A 78 9.34 -13.68 -10.82
N GLN A 79 10.16 -12.70 -10.44
CA GLN A 79 11.62 -12.77 -10.53
C GLN A 79 12.25 -13.47 -9.32
N ILE A 80 11.49 -13.73 -8.26
CA ILE A 80 12.00 -14.39 -7.06
C ILE A 80 12.10 -15.89 -7.32
N PRO A 81 13.28 -16.51 -7.15
CA PRO A 81 13.45 -17.96 -7.29
C PRO A 81 12.52 -18.72 -6.32
N SER A 82 11.92 -19.82 -6.81
CA SER A 82 11.13 -20.76 -5.99
C SER A 82 12.00 -21.63 -5.11
#